data_AF-A9EQ43-F1
#
_entry.id   AF-A9EQ43-F1
#
_cell.length_a   1.000
_cell.length_b   1.000
_cell.length_c   1.000
_cell.angle_alpha   90.00
_cell.angle_beta   90.00
_cell.angle_gamma   90.00
#
_symmetry.space_group_name_H-M   'P 1'
#
loop_
_entity.id
_entity.type
_entity.pdbx_description
1 polymer ?
#
loop_
_entity_poly.entity_id
_entity_poly.type
_entity_poly.pdbx_seq_one_letter_code
_entity_poly.pdbx_strand_id
1 'polypeptide(L)'
;MSLPERERRGGRPRAKEIAGVAALLLFVGIAPVVGDIGSCGQAPEELDPYKFFALKAQIDCARCDECGLRTRACDAACAFKAAPELPAGCYPLVHDGEVCLHKLKFASCDEYRGHMADEGASTPTECNFCPLEEAP
;
A
#
# COMPACT_ATOMS: atom_id res chain seq x y z
N MET A 1 -17.22 -58.56 37.54
CA MET A 1 -16.46 -57.30 37.53
C MET A 1 -16.92 -56.53 36.29
N SER A 2 -17.71 -55.47 36.46
CA SER A 2 -18.32 -54.70 35.36
C SER A 2 -17.73 -53.29 35.35
N LEU A 3 -17.32 -52.80 34.18
CA LEU A 3 -16.81 -51.43 33.97
C LEU A 3 -17.97 -50.45 33.72
N PRO A 4 -17.90 -49.19 34.18
CA PRO A 4 -18.92 -48.18 33.88
C PRO A 4 -18.65 -47.46 32.54
N GLU A 5 -19.71 -47.29 31.77
CA GLU A 5 -19.80 -46.43 30.59
C GLU A 5 -19.54 -44.95 30.94
N ARG A 6 -18.75 -44.27 30.10
CA ARG A 6 -18.51 -42.82 30.18
C ARG A 6 -19.49 -42.08 29.27
N GLU A 7 -20.51 -41.49 29.87
CA GLU A 7 -21.53 -40.67 29.22
C GLU A 7 -20.94 -39.31 28.77
N ARG A 8 -20.86 -39.06 27.46
CA ARG A 8 -20.54 -37.72 26.91
C ARG A 8 -21.78 -36.83 27.04
N ARG A 9 -21.79 -35.91 28.01
CA ARG A 9 -22.79 -34.84 28.09
C ARG A 9 -22.41 -33.66 27.17
N GLY A 10 -23.07 -33.58 26.02
CA GLY A 10 -23.17 -32.34 25.24
C GLY A 10 -24.16 -31.39 25.90
N GLY A 11 -23.68 -30.31 26.52
CA GLY A 11 -24.52 -29.25 27.06
C GLY A 11 -24.82 -28.20 26.00
N ARG A 12 -26.09 -28.02 25.65
CA ARG A 12 -26.55 -26.84 24.89
C ARG A 12 -26.41 -25.60 25.79
N PRO A 13 -25.76 -24.52 25.33
CA PRO A 13 -25.62 -23.30 26.13
C PRO A 13 -27.00 -22.67 26.39
N ARG A 14 -27.18 -22.09 27.58
CA ARG A 14 -28.47 -21.50 27.98
C ARG A 14 -28.68 -20.15 27.28
N ALA A 15 -29.92 -19.84 26.90
CA ALA A 15 -30.28 -18.60 26.19
C ALA A 15 -29.74 -17.29 26.82
N LYS A 16 -29.54 -17.27 28.15
CA LYS A 16 -28.92 -16.14 28.87
C LYS A 16 -27.43 -15.95 28.57
N GLU A 17 -26.68 -17.03 28.33
CA GLU A 17 -25.28 -16.97 27.92
C GLU A 17 -25.16 -16.49 26.47
N ILE A 18 -26.10 -16.88 25.62
CA ILE A 18 -26.17 -16.42 24.22
C ILE A 18 -26.44 -14.91 24.16
N ALA A 19 -27.35 -14.41 25.00
CA ALA A 19 -27.67 -12.98 25.07
C ALA A 19 -26.50 -12.13 25.57
N GLY A 20 -25.76 -12.61 26.57
CA GLY A 20 -24.57 -11.91 27.09
C GLY A 20 -23.44 -11.82 26.06
N VAL A 21 -23.19 -12.91 25.33
CA VAL A 21 -22.17 -12.95 24.26
C VAL A 21 -22.57 -12.06 23.08
N ALA A 22 -23.85 -12.06 22.68
CA ALA A 22 -24.34 -11.19 21.61
C ALA A 22 -24.23 -9.70 21.95
N ALA A 23 -24.52 -9.32 23.20
CA ALA A 23 -24.38 -7.95 23.67
C ALA A 23 -22.91 -7.47 23.72
N LEU A 24 -21.98 -8.36 24.08
CA LEU A 24 -20.55 -8.04 24.09
C LEU A 24 -19.99 -7.84 22.67
N LEU A 25 -20.46 -8.64 21.70
CA LEU A 25 -20.04 -8.54 20.30
C LEU A 25 -20.53 -7.24 19.63
N LEU A 26 -21.68 -6.72 20.03
CA LEU A 26 -22.21 -5.44 19.52
C LEU A 26 -21.42 -4.22 20.03
N PHE A 27 -20.79 -4.29 21.20
CA PHE A 27 -19.99 -3.19 21.76
C PHE A 27 -18.53 -3.14 21.24
N VAL A 28 -18.02 -4.23 20.67
CA VAL A 28 -16.62 -4.32 20.19
C VAL A 28 -16.54 -4.18 18.65
N GLY A 29 -17.67 -4.04 17.97
CA GLY A 29 -17.77 -4.16 16.50
C GLY A 29 -17.60 -2.88 15.66
N ILE A 30 -17.22 -1.73 16.24
CA ILE A 30 -16.94 -0.50 15.47
C ILE A 30 -15.42 -0.32 15.33
N ALA A 31 -14.72 -1.34 14.85
CA ALA A 31 -13.38 -1.12 14.34
C ALA A 31 -13.52 -0.40 12.99
N PRO A 32 -12.83 0.74 12.78
CA PRO A 32 -12.84 1.39 11.48
C PRO A 32 -12.41 0.39 10.41
N VAL A 33 -13.15 0.36 9.32
CA VAL A 33 -12.84 -0.46 8.14
C VAL A 33 -11.44 -0.01 7.67
N VAL A 34 -10.60 -0.97 7.26
CA VAL A 34 -9.35 -0.64 6.54
C VAL A 34 -9.74 0.27 5.37
N GLY A 35 -9.42 1.57 5.47
CA GLY A 35 -10.02 2.64 4.67
C GLY A 35 -10.28 3.94 5.45
N ASP A 36 -10.31 3.90 6.78
CA ASP A 36 -10.46 5.09 7.65
C ASP A 36 -9.10 5.71 8.04
N ILE A 37 -8.16 5.77 7.09
CA ILE A 37 -6.83 6.35 7.34
C ILE A 37 -6.95 7.88 7.28
N GLY A 38 -7.22 8.44 8.46
CA GLY A 38 -7.25 9.86 8.74
C GLY A 38 -7.67 10.09 10.18
N SER A 39 -6.82 9.76 11.17
CA SER A 39 -7.09 10.00 12.60
C SER A 39 -7.38 11.47 12.97
N CYS A 40 -7.27 12.40 12.00
CA CYS A 40 -7.57 13.82 12.12
C CYS A 40 -8.92 14.22 11.45
N GLY A 41 -9.72 13.28 10.96
CA GLY A 41 -11.04 13.53 10.36
C GLY A 41 -11.00 14.17 8.97
N GLN A 42 -9.85 14.13 8.29
CA GLN A 42 -9.73 14.58 6.91
C GLN A 42 -10.03 13.42 5.96
N ALA A 43 -10.86 13.68 4.95
CA ALA A 43 -11.12 12.69 3.90
C ALA A 43 -9.82 12.45 3.09
N PRO A 44 -9.51 11.20 2.75
CA PRO A 44 -8.35 10.88 1.92
C PRO A 44 -8.51 11.50 0.53
N GLU A 45 -7.46 12.17 0.06
CA GLU A 45 -7.42 12.73 -1.29
C GLU A 45 -6.74 11.73 -2.23
N GLU A 46 -7.43 11.37 -3.31
CA GLU A 46 -6.88 10.53 -4.37
C GLU A 46 -5.77 11.26 -5.13
N LEU A 47 -4.72 10.52 -5.47
CA LEU A 47 -3.57 11.01 -6.19
C LEU A 47 -3.94 11.28 -7.66
N ASP A 48 -3.69 12.50 -8.13
CA ASP A 48 -3.74 12.86 -9.55
C ASP A 48 -2.52 12.24 -10.28
N PRO A 49 -2.72 11.27 -11.20
CA PRO A 49 -1.60 10.57 -11.82
C PRO A 49 -0.70 11.51 -12.62
N TYR A 50 -1.29 12.46 -13.34
CA TYR A 50 -0.52 13.38 -14.16
C TYR A 50 0.38 14.26 -13.31
N LYS A 51 -0.16 14.90 -12.26
CA LYS A 51 0.62 15.75 -11.37
C LYS A 51 1.73 14.97 -10.68
N PHE A 52 1.41 13.78 -10.14
CA PHE A 52 2.40 12.96 -9.44
C PHE A 52 3.52 12.51 -10.37
N PHE A 53 3.21 11.88 -11.50
CA PHE A 53 4.23 11.34 -12.40
C PHE A 53 5.04 12.45 -13.08
N ALA A 54 4.47 13.63 -13.31
CA ALA A 54 5.22 14.79 -13.78
C ALA A 54 6.26 15.28 -12.74
N LEU A 55 5.90 15.31 -11.46
CA LEU A 55 6.83 15.66 -10.39
C LEU A 55 7.89 14.58 -10.19
N LYS A 56 7.48 13.31 -10.22
CA LYS A 56 8.38 12.16 -10.12
C LYS A 56 9.42 12.21 -11.25
N ALA A 57 8.98 12.43 -12.49
CA ALA A 57 9.86 12.51 -13.65
C ALA A 57 10.89 13.66 -13.54
N GLN A 58 10.49 14.81 -12.98
CA GLN A 58 11.42 15.91 -12.71
C GLN A 58 12.50 15.53 -11.70
N ILE A 59 12.12 14.87 -10.60
CA ILE A 59 13.08 14.38 -9.59
C ILE A 59 14.00 13.35 -10.23
N ASP A 60 13.43 12.38 -10.92
CA ASP A 60 14.16 11.31 -11.58
C ASP A 60 15.19 11.85 -12.58
N CYS A 61 14.79 12.78 -13.44
CA CYS A 61 15.69 13.44 -14.38
C CYS A 61 16.83 14.17 -13.66
N ALA A 62 16.51 14.97 -12.63
CA ALA A 62 17.50 15.71 -11.86
C ALA A 62 18.50 14.78 -11.14
N ARG A 63 18.02 13.70 -10.55
CA ARG A 63 18.85 12.70 -9.87
C ARG A 63 19.71 11.93 -10.86
N CYS A 64 19.19 11.60 -12.05
CA CYS A 64 19.98 11.00 -13.11
C CYS A 64 21.15 11.89 -13.53
N ASP A 65 20.93 13.19 -13.72
CA ASP A 65 22.01 14.12 -14.07
C ASP A 65 23.01 14.31 -12.91
N GLU A 66 22.54 14.46 -11.67
CA GLU A 66 23.40 14.60 -10.49
C GLU A 66 24.30 13.36 -10.27
N CYS A 67 23.74 12.17 -10.48
CA CYS A 67 24.44 10.90 -10.30
C CYS A 67 25.19 10.42 -11.56
N GLY A 68 25.10 11.15 -12.67
CA GLY A 68 25.75 10.80 -13.95
C GLY A 68 25.19 9.54 -14.61
N LEU A 69 23.91 9.23 -14.40
CA LEU A 69 23.23 8.06 -14.96
C LEU A 69 22.72 8.35 -16.39
N ARG A 70 22.96 7.42 -17.31
CA ARG A 70 22.55 7.51 -18.72
C ARG A 70 21.85 6.21 -19.13
N THR A 71 20.64 6.02 -18.62
CA THR A 71 19.79 4.84 -18.90
C THR A 71 18.54 5.26 -19.66
N ARG A 72 17.81 4.30 -20.26
CA ARG A 72 16.56 4.60 -20.96
C ARG A 72 15.50 5.16 -20.01
N ALA A 73 15.51 4.74 -18.75
CA ALA A 73 14.60 5.27 -17.72
C ALA A 73 14.90 6.75 -17.43
N CYS A 74 16.18 7.13 -17.35
CA CYS A 74 16.58 8.54 -17.21
C CYS A 74 16.14 9.38 -18.41
N ASP A 75 16.36 8.87 -19.64
CA ASP A 75 15.95 9.57 -20.86
C ASP A 75 14.42 9.76 -20.90
N ALA A 76 13.66 8.73 -20.51
CA ALA A 76 12.21 8.80 -20.44
C ALA A 76 11.71 9.78 -19.37
N ALA A 77 12.37 9.84 -18.20
CA ALA A 77 12.04 10.80 -17.14
C ALA A 77 12.28 12.25 -17.62
N CYS A 78 13.41 12.51 -18.25
CA CYS A 78 13.72 13.84 -18.79
C CYS A 78 12.83 14.24 -19.99
N ALA A 79 12.33 13.26 -20.74
CA ALA A 79 11.43 13.46 -21.88
C ALA A 79 9.95 13.23 -21.54
N PHE A 80 9.57 13.29 -20.25
CA PHE A 80 8.21 13.01 -19.80
C PHE A 80 7.17 13.89 -20.49
N LYS A 81 6.09 13.26 -20.97
CA LYS A 81 4.97 13.93 -21.66
C LYS A 81 3.59 13.48 -21.20
N ALA A 82 3.48 12.27 -20.66
CA ALA A 82 2.23 11.68 -20.27
C ALA A 82 2.44 10.74 -19.09
N ALA A 83 1.49 10.74 -18.17
CA ALA A 83 1.46 9.80 -17.06
C ALA A 83 0.92 8.45 -17.51
N PRO A 84 1.40 7.34 -16.90
CA PRO A 84 0.75 6.04 -17.05
C PRO A 84 -0.66 6.07 -16.46
N GLU A 85 -1.53 5.25 -17.02
CA GLU A 85 -2.84 4.97 -16.43
C GLU A 85 -2.67 4.06 -15.21
N LEU A 86 -3.40 4.36 -14.15
CA LEU A 86 -3.48 3.48 -12.99
C LEU A 86 -4.44 2.32 -13.30
N PRO A 87 -4.13 1.08 -12.84
CA PRO A 87 -5.04 -0.04 -13.01
C PRO A 87 -6.41 0.24 -12.39
N ALA A 88 -7.46 -0.29 -13.03
CA ALA A 88 -8.81 -0.18 -12.49
C ALA A 88 -8.88 -0.78 -11.07
N GLY A 89 -9.48 -0.06 -10.13
CA GLY A 89 -9.54 -0.47 -8.74
C GLY A 89 -8.31 -0.06 -7.89
N CYS A 90 -7.29 0.57 -8.48
CA CYS A 90 -6.18 1.16 -7.74
C CYS A 90 -6.34 2.68 -7.61
N TYR A 91 -6.47 3.16 -6.37
CA TYR A 91 -6.68 4.56 -6.04
C TYR A 91 -5.64 5.01 -4.99
N PRO A 92 -4.38 5.22 -5.37
CA PRO A 92 -3.35 5.71 -4.46
C PRO A 92 -3.71 7.07 -3.89
N LEU A 93 -3.26 7.35 -2.68
CA LEU A 93 -3.54 8.62 -2.02
C LEU A 93 -2.43 9.63 -2.28
N VAL A 94 -2.78 10.91 -2.26
CA VAL A 94 -1.79 12.02 -2.36
C VAL A 94 -0.67 11.83 -1.35
N HIS A 95 -1.00 11.42 -0.13
CA HIS A 95 -0.02 11.19 0.93
C HIS A 95 1.01 10.10 0.58
N ASP A 96 0.58 8.99 -0.03
CA ASP A 96 1.49 7.93 -0.47
C ASP A 96 2.44 8.48 -1.57
N GLY A 97 1.88 9.30 -2.47
CA GLY A 97 2.64 10.05 -3.47
C GLY A 97 3.72 10.94 -2.86
N GLU A 98 3.39 11.73 -1.85
CA GLU A 98 4.33 12.60 -1.14
C GLU A 98 5.47 11.81 -0.50
N VAL A 99 5.14 10.68 0.14
CA VAL A 99 6.12 9.79 0.77
C VAL A 99 7.07 9.19 -0.27
N CYS A 100 6.55 8.74 -1.43
CA CYS A 100 7.38 8.30 -2.55
C CYS A 100 8.31 9.41 -3.06
N LEU A 101 7.77 10.60 -3.37
CA LEU A 101 8.58 11.71 -3.90
C LEU A 101 9.66 12.13 -2.89
N HIS A 102 9.35 12.08 -1.59
CA HIS A 102 10.31 12.35 -0.54
C HIS A 102 11.43 11.31 -0.51
N LYS A 103 11.09 10.01 -0.54
CA LYS A 103 12.09 8.93 -0.60
C LYS A 103 13.02 9.08 -1.80
N LEU A 104 12.48 9.39 -2.98
CA LEU A 104 13.28 9.61 -4.19
C LEU A 104 14.23 10.81 -4.04
N LYS A 105 13.77 11.95 -3.52
CA LYS A 105 14.64 13.12 -3.33
C LYS A 105 15.86 12.86 -2.44
N PHE A 106 15.74 11.94 -1.48
CA PHE A 106 16.80 11.63 -0.51
C PHE A 106 17.54 10.33 -0.79
N ALA A 107 17.15 9.57 -1.81
CA ALA A 107 17.83 8.34 -2.19
C ALA A 107 19.25 8.65 -2.69
N SER A 108 20.23 7.87 -2.25
CA SER A 108 21.62 7.96 -2.69
C SER A 108 21.77 7.63 -4.19
N CYS A 109 22.89 8.02 -4.80
CA CYS A 109 23.15 7.67 -6.20
C CYS A 109 23.28 6.15 -6.45
N ASP A 110 23.66 5.39 -5.42
CA ASP A 110 23.72 3.92 -5.53
C ASP A 110 22.31 3.31 -5.56
N GLU A 111 21.41 3.76 -4.68
CA GLU A 111 19.99 3.40 -4.73
C GLU A 111 19.37 3.80 -6.08
N TYR A 112 19.64 5.02 -6.55
CA TYR A 112 19.11 5.51 -7.82
C TYR A 112 19.58 4.70 -9.02
N ARG A 113 20.81 4.17 -8.99
CA ARG A 113 21.30 3.27 -10.04
C ARG A 113 20.45 2.01 -10.12
N GLY A 114 20.02 1.48 -8.98
CA GLY A 114 19.10 0.35 -8.91
C GLY A 114 17.70 0.70 -9.43
N HIS A 115 17.19 1.88 -9.12
CA HIS A 115 15.86 2.32 -9.56
C HIS A 115 15.78 2.64 -11.06
N MET A 116 16.89 3.12 -11.63
CA MET A 116 16.98 3.56 -13.03
C MET A 116 17.66 2.55 -13.94
N ALA A 117 17.95 1.34 -13.46
CA ALA A 117 18.62 0.32 -14.25
C ALA A 117 17.79 -0.06 -15.50
N ASP A 118 18.45 -0.27 -16.63
CA ASP A 118 17.80 -0.71 -17.87
C ASP A 118 17.24 -2.14 -17.78
N GLU A 119 17.81 -2.94 -16.87
CA GLU A 119 17.43 -4.32 -16.57
C GLU A 119 17.40 -4.49 -15.05
N GLY A 120 16.38 -5.19 -14.54
CA GLY A 120 16.27 -5.46 -13.10
C GLY A 120 16.02 -4.22 -12.23
N ALA A 121 15.41 -3.17 -12.78
CA ALA A 121 15.06 -1.98 -12.02
C ALA A 121 14.21 -2.32 -10.78
N SER A 122 14.57 -1.76 -9.64
CA SER A 122 13.79 -1.89 -8.40
C SER A 122 12.89 -0.68 -8.20
N THR A 123 11.69 -0.90 -7.69
CA THR A 123 10.79 0.18 -7.28
C THR A 123 10.90 0.37 -5.76
N PRO A 124 11.14 1.60 -5.25
CA PRO A 124 11.05 1.85 -3.81
C PRO A 124 9.69 1.42 -3.27
N THR A 125 9.67 0.83 -2.08
CA THR A 125 8.43 0.34 -1.46
C THR A 125 7.38 1.43 -1.30
N GLU A 126 7.83 2.64 -1.00
CA GLU A 126 7.02 3.85 -0.87
C GLU A 126 6.37 4.28 -2.19
N CYS A 127 6.91 3.84 -3.32
CA CYS A 127 6.43 4.15 -4.67
C CYS A 127 5.64 2.99 -5.30
N ASN A 128 5.43 1.89 -4.58
CA ASN A 128 4.74 0.70 -5.07
C ASN A 128 3.22 0.79 -4.80
N PHE A 129 2.54 1.69 -5.51
CA PHE A 129 1.12 2.03 -5.27
C PHE A 129 0.12 0.93 -5.64
N CYS A 130 0.44 0.15 -6.66
CA CYS A 130 -0.47 -0.85 -7.23
C CYS A 130 0.33 -2.13 -7.52
N PRO A 131 0.78 -2.86 -6.49
CA PRO A 131 1.40 -4.16 -6.70
C PRO A 131 0.40 -5.04 -7.44
N LEU A 132 0.81 -5.58 -8.59
CA LEU A 132 0.11 -6.69 -9.19
C LEU A 132 0.23 -7.83 -8.17
N GLU A 133 -0.86 -8.21 -7.51
CA GLU A 133 -0.80 -9.36 -6.59
C GLU A 133 -0.09 -10.51 -7.30
N GLU A 134 0.89 -11.12 -6.64
CA GLU A 134 1.29 -12.48 -7.01
C GLU A 134 0.01 -13.30 -6.93
N ALA A 135 -0.49 -13.75 -8.08
CA ALA A 135 -1.62 -14.67 -8.13
C ALA A 135 -1.32 -15.81 -7.13
N PRO A 136 -2.31 -16.22 -6.31
CA PRO A 136 -2.11 -17.07 -5.14
C PRO A 136 -1.36 -18.37 -5.41
#